data_AF-A0A7J5EPK0-F1
#
_entry.id   AF-A0A7J5EPK0-F1
#
_cell.length_a   1.000
_cell.length_b   1.000
_cell.length_c   1.000
_cell.angle_alpha   90.00
_cell.angle_beta   90.00
_cell.angle_gamma   90.00
#
_symmetry.space_group_name_H-M   'P 1'
#
loop_
_entity.id
_entity.type
_entity.pdbx_description
1 polymer ?
#
loop_
_entity_poly.entity_id
_entity_poly.type
_entity_poly.pdbx_seq_one_letter_code
_entity_poly.pdbx_strand_id
1 'polypeptide(L)'
;MPSHTTSALRRATVAIILLGAGMIVHVSHAVAQNSEVTWQTFRIERNADPGKYITFEPPSTPISPYSITWPASGPGSGLLFISQLASPDSVLLTGAISTDQLIEVQSIWQMNIRRKTIILEGGGPQVTPGYIASDFQGSRSGGQTATGDRSIIMGGSSNAVSASVGALGGGQGNAVSGTSSAILGGSANAVSGYAAGILGGTSNAVSATRGVILSGDDNAVSGHAGVVLGGSDNAVSANQGFLGGGASNANSGDNATLFGGYDNATSGTHAILFGGWHNSVSSTNEATLIGGMNNAVSGNNTFVGAGYNNTVSSDQVAVFGGMNNTASGNQSTLLGGRQNQISGSQGTIMGGQANRAAGGSRVTIGGGRENQSSSNYATLNGGYNNTISAQYGTIMGGQNATYSGQDGLLFNGSSRAFSVSTTGIFAINNNHIWIANNNGTPTAVRFYEAQSGTGAFPAAATAYVGFTAPSSTAGSSDNTYTMPESIVTTAGRKGLVISASPAPTTTTASTEWSVLKAYTVTGVTATAATTNIAAASLNADQPVKINPNNTPANRRITLSNGSTDGMVVTLYVYNATAGNGVRLYGADANLALAGAANADLNQLDSITLVWDNTSTKWIEIGRSAN
;
A
#
# COMPACT_ATOMS: atom_id res chain seq x y z
N MET A 1 47.30 -11.25 36.10
CA MET A 1 48.70 -10.82 36.32
C MET A 1 48.93 -9.58 35.44
N PRO A 2 49.84 -8.66 35.82
CA PRO A 2 49.58 -7.21 35.73
C PRO A 2 49.45 -6.70 34.29
N SER A 3 48.55 -5.78 33.91
CA SER A 3 47.85 -4.67 34.60
C SER A 3 48.59 -3.31 34.61
N HIS A 4 47.79 -2.25 34.46
CA HIS A 4 48.15 -0.83 34.27
C HIS A 4 48.75 -0.50 32.89
N THR A 5 48.11 0.25 31.97
CA THR A 5 47.37 1.55 31.98
C THR A 5 48.27 2.79 31.94
N THR A 6 47.87 3.78 31.13
CA THR A 6 48.48 5.13 30.94
C THR A 6 49.81 5.14 30.17
N SER A 7 50.21 6.23 29.48
CA SER A 7 49.44 7.24 28.74
C SER A 7 50.38 8.14 27.90
N ALA A 8 49.89 8.63 26.76
CA ALA A 8 50.21 9.94 26.16
C ALA A 8 51.68 10.41 26.01
N LEU A 9 52.07 10.66 24.74
CA LEU A 9 53.12 11.60 24.30
C LEU A 9 54.56 11.14 24.66
N ARG A 10 55.66 11.67 24.09
CA ARG A 10 55.91 13.00 23.50
C ARG A 10 56.68 12.98 22.17
N ARG A 11 56.66 14.14 21.50
CA ARG A 11 57.30 14.43 20.21
C ARG A 11 58.82 14.26 20.28
N ALA A 12 59.41 13.76 19.19
CA ALA A 12 60.80 14.02 18.83
C ALA A 12 60.85 14.99 17.64
N THR A 13 60.57 16.27 17.90
CA THR A 13 60.75 17.34 16.89
C THR A 13 62.16 17.89 17.03
N VAL A 14 63.09 17.46 16.17
CA VAL A 14 64.38 18.15 16.02
C VAL A 14 64.10 19.46 15.25
N ALA A 15 64.07 20.56 15.99
CA ALA A 15 64.04 21.91 15.45
C ALA A 15 65.43 22.53 15.62
N ILE A 16 66.11 22.80 14.50
CA ILE A 16 67.33 23.60 14.50
C ILE A 16 66.88 25.04 14.23
N ILE A 17 66.98 25.90 15.25
CA ILE A 17 66.76 27.34 15.12
C ILE A 17 68.11 28.02 15.31
N LEU A 18 68.66 28.57 14.24
CA LEU A 18 69.84 29.41 14.26
C LEU A 18 69.40 30.88 14.35
N LEU A 19 69.30 31.39 15.58
CA LEU A 19 69.44 32.83 15.82
C LEU A 19 70.94 33.13 15.94
N GLY A 20 71.34 34.33 15.50
CA GLY A 20 72.75 34.67 15.29
C GLY A 20 73.62 34.64 16.54
N ALA A 21 74.92 34.34 16.35
CA ALA A 21 76.01 34.42 17.33
C ALA A 21 75.92 33.47 18.55
N GLY A 22 76.28 32.20 18.35
CA GLY A 22 76.61 31.25 19.42
C GLY A 22 76.01 29.87 19.19
N MET A 23 76.80 28.93 18.67
CA MET A 23 76.33 27.56 18.43
C MET A 23 75.96 26.84 19.73
N ILE A 24 74.71 26.39 19.83
CA ILE A 24 74.26 25.41 20.82
C ILE A 24 73.90 24.12 20.08
N VAL A 25 74.66 23.05 20.34
CA VAL A 25 74.37 21.71 19.81
C VAL A 25 73.55 20.96 20.84
N HIS A 26 72.27 20.70 20.52
CA HIS A 26 71.35 19.99 21.41
C HIS A 26 71.19 18.54 20.93
N VAL A 27 71.69 17.58 21.72
CA VAL A 27 71.51 16.14 21.48
C VAL A 27 70.76 15.55 22.68
N SER A 28 69.62 14.89 22.44
CA SER A 28 68.84 14.24 23.49
C SER A 28 68.19 12.94 22.98
N HIS A 29 68.75 11.82 23.44
CA HIS A 29 68.26 10.44 23.27
C HIS A 29 67.86 9.95 21.87
N ALA A 30 68.65 9.01 21.36
CA ALA A 30 68.17 7.93 20.51
C ALA A 30 68.40 6.60 21.26
N VAL A 31 67.39 5.74 21.30
CA VAL A 31 67.51 4.36 21.81
C VAL A 31 66.98 3.44 20.71
N ALA A 32 67.80 2.49 20.27
CA ALA A 32 67.45 1.60 19.18
C ALA A 32 66.44 0.52 19.62
N GLN A 33 65.54 0.14 18.72
CA GLN A 33 64.74 -1.06 18.85
C GLN A 33 65.13 -2.02 17.72
N ASN A 34 65.57 -3.23 18.11
CA ASN A 34 65.94 -4.36 17.25
C ASN A 34 67.18 -4.16 16.33
N SER A 35 68.34 -4.43 16.91
CA SER A 35 69.40 -5.26 16.30
C SER A 35 70.03 -4.85 14.95
N GLU A 36 70.81 -3.75 14.93
CA GLU A 36 72.21 -3.78 14.44
C GLU A 36 73.01 -2.52 14.86
N VAL A 37 74.28 -2.38 14.41
CA VAL A 37 75.38 -1.80 15.22
C VAL A 37 75.70 -0.30 15.00
N THR A 38 75.84 0.40 16.13
CA THR A 38 76.48 1.71 16.45
C THR A 38 76.83 2.74 15.35
N TRP A 39 76.45 4.00 15.62
CA TRP A 39 77.22 5.18 15.17
C TRP A 39 78.58 5.23 15.88
N GLN A 40 79.66 5.53 15.15
CA GLN A 40 81.00 5.69 15.73
C GLN A 40 81.65 7.01 15.30
N THR A 41 81.80 7.92 16.27
CA THR A 41 82.53 9.20 16.22
C THR A 41 82.06 10.26 15.21
N PHE A 42 81.97 11.50 15.69
CA PHE A 42 81.88 12.71 14.86
C PHE A 42 83.14 13.56 15.08
N ARG A 43 83.73 14.08 13.98
CA ARG A 43 84.97 14.85 13.97
C ARG A 43 84.72 16.26 13.44
N ILE A 44 85.03 17.26 14.25
CA ILE A 44 85.15 18.66 13.81
C ILE A 44 86.65 18.97 13.70
N GLU A 45 87.06 19.62 12.62
CA GLU A 45 88.45 19.97 12.32
C GLU A 45 88.53 21.42 11.82
N ARG A 46 89.61 22.11 12.16
CA ARG A 46 89.81 23.52 11.76
C ARG A 46 90.81 23.61 10.63
N ASN A 47 90.45 24.34 9.57
CA ASN A 47 91.25 24.48 8.35
C ASN A 47 92.64 25.13 8.56
N ALA A 48 92.88 25.72 9.73
CA ALA A 48 94.16 26.31 10.13
C ALA A 48 95.06 25.38 10.97
N ASP A 49 94.58 24.17 11.34
CA ASP A 49 95.28 23.30 12.30
C ASP A 49 95.01 21.79 11.99
N PRO A 50 95.40 21.27 10.81
CA PRO A 50 95.09 19.89 10.39
C PRO A 50 95.67 18.85 11.35
N GLY A 51 94.88 17.83 11.66
CA GLY A 51 95.24 16.75 12.59
C GLY A 51 94.78 16.96 14.04
N LYS A 52 94.27 18.15 14.42
CA LYS A 52 93.65 18.37 15.75
C LYS A 52 92.13 18.28 15.68
N TYR A 53 91.57 17.27 16.32
CA TYR A 53 90.14 16.96 16.34
C TYR A 53 89.59 16.79 17.76
N ILE A 54 88.28 17.03 17.92
CA ILE A 54 87.52 16.61 19.11
C ILE A 54 86.79 15.32 18.75
N THR A 55 87.02 14.25 19.50
CA THR A 55 86.27 12.98 19.39
C THR A 55 85.15 12.97 20.42
N PHE A 56 83.93 12.66 19.98
CA PHE A 56 82.83 12.30 20.87
C PHE A 56 82.71 10.78 20.93
N GLU A 57 83.15 10.18 22.04
CA GLU A 57 82.91 8.78 22.38
C GLU A 57 81.64 8.65 23.24
N PRO A 58 80.82 7.60 23.04
CA PRO A 58 79.62 7.39 23.85
C PRO A 58 80.03 7.00 25.29
N PRO A 59 79.50 7.67 26.33
CA PRO A 59 79.86 7.37 27.70
C PRO A 59 79.30 6.01 28.15
N SER A 60 80.09 5.26 28.92
CA SER A 60 79.72 3.95 29.46
C SER A 60 78.73 4.01 30.64
N THR A 61 78.34 5.22 31.08
CA THR A 61 77.35 5.47 32.13
C THR A 61 76.46 6.67 31.75
N PRO A 62 75.25 6.83 32.33
CA PRO A 62 74.37 7.94 32.01
C PRO A 62 74.93 9.28 32.54
N ILE A 63 75.13 10.26 31.67
CA ILE A 63 75.64 11.60 32.03
C ILE A 63 74.54 12.66 31.85
N SER A 64 74.42 13.56 32.82
CA SER A 64 73.58 14.77 32.75
C SER A 64 74.07 15.75 31.66
N PRO A 65 73.24 16.72 31.22
CA PRO A 65 73.65 17.68 30.20
C PRO A 65 74.88 18.50 30.62
N TYR A 66 75.87 18.59 29.74
CA TYR A 66 77.04 19.45 29.87
C TYR A 66 77.15 20.38 28.65
N SER A 67 77.37 21.68 28.92
CA SER A 67 77.50 22.71 27.89
C SER A 67 78.97 22.99 27.60
N ILE A 68 79.42 22.76 26.36
CA ILE A 68 80.74 23.21 25.89
C ILE A 68 80.60 24.62 25.32
N THR A 69 81.21 25.62 25.97
CA THR A 69 81.21 27.01 25.49
C THR A 69 82.47 27.28 24.67
N TRP A 70 82.32 27.71 23.42
CA TRP A 70 83.44 28.06 22.54
C TRP A 70 83.92 29.51 22.81
N PRO A 71 85.23 29.82 22.75
CA PRO A 71 85.74 31.17 22.94
C PRO A 71 85.20 32.18 21.91
N ALA A 72 85.11 33.46 22.31
CA ALA A 72 84.24 34.49 21.73
C ALA A 72 84.67 35.11 20.37
N SER A 73 85.42 34.39 19.54
CA SER A 73 85.78 34.80 18.17
C SER A 73 85.55 33.66 17.18
N GLY A 74 84.40 33.71 16.48
CA GLY A 74 83.99 32.68 15.52
C GLY A 74 84.71 32.80 14.16
N PRO A 75 84.91 31.69 13.42
CA PRO A 75 85.37 31.72 12.04
C PRO A 75 84.23 32.13 11.09
N GLY A 76 84.55 32.89 10.04
CA GLY A 76 83.57 33.34 9.04
C GLY A 76 83.09 32.28 8.04
N SER A 77 83.62 31.05 8.11
CA SER A 77 83.21 29.90 7.30
C SER A 77 83.70 28.58 7.91
N GLY A 78 83.10 27.46 7.51
CA GLY A 78 83.49 26.11 7.92
C GLY A 78 82.98 25.06 6.93
N LEU A 79 83.62 23.88 6.94
CA LEU A 79 83.25 22.72 6.12
C LEU A 79 82.73 21.60 7.01
N LEU A 80 81.69 20.89 6.55
CA LEU A 80 81.15 19.69 7.20
C LEU A 80 81.66 18.45 6.47
N PHE A 81 82.25 17.50 7.21
CA PHE A 81 82.68 16.21 6.69
C PHE A 81 81.78 15.09 7.23
N ILE A 82 81.34 14.20 6.34
CA ILE A 82 80.67 12.94 6.68
C ILE A 82 81.31 11.87 5.80
N SER A 83 81.92 10.85 6.40
CA SER A 83 82.56 9.74 5.68
C SER A 83 81.88 8.40 5.99
N GLN A 84 81.73 7.54 4.98
CA GLN A 84 81.41 6.14 5.16
C GLN A 84 82.68 5.30 5.06
N LEU A 85 83.04 4.61 6.14
CA LEU A 85 84.14 3.64 6.20
C LEU A 85 83.75 2.31 5.54
N ALA A 86 83.52 2.31 4.22
CA ALA A 86 83.30 1.07 3.43
C ALA A 86 83.49 1.19 1.90
N SER A 87 83.66 2.39 1.32
CA SER A 87 83.75 2.59 -0.14
C SER A 87 84.88 3.56 -0.51
N PRO A 88 85.56 3.42 -1.67
CA PRO A 88 86.48 4.44 -2.18
C PRO A 88 85.79 5.77 -2.54
N ASP A 89 84.47 5.76 -2.77
CA ASP A 89 83.69 6.92 -3.20
C ASP A 89 83.43 7.91 -2.05
N SER A 90 84.43 8.73 -1.77
CA SER A 90 84.33 9.85 -0.81
C SER A 90 83.67 11.07 -1.47
N VAL A 91 82.42 11.33 -1.11
CA VAL A 91 81.64 12.47 -1.65
C VAL A 91 82.11 13.79 -1.02
N LEU A 92 82.91 14.54 -1.77
CA LEU A 92 83.40 15.86 -1.38
C LEU A 92 82.34 16.95 -1.62
N LEU A 93 81.69 17.42 -0.56
CA LEU A 93 80.82 18.60 -0.61
C LEU A 93 81.63 19.90 -0.43
N THR A 94 82.20 20.42 -1.51
CA THR A 94 82.78 21.77 -1.55
C THR A 94 81.76 22.81 -2.00
N GLY A 95 81.34 23.67 -1.08
CA GLY A 95 80.48 24.82 -1.35
C GLY A 95 80.47 25.80 -0.18
N ALA A 96 80.25 27.09 -0.46
CA ALA A 96 80.03 28.09 0.58
C ALA A 96 78.59 27.98 1.08
N ILE A 97 78.41 27.39 2.27
CA ILE A 97 77.10 27.24 2.91
C ILE A 97 76.68 28.61 3.44
N SER A 98 75.66 29.23 2.85
CA SER A 98 75.03 30.43 3.45
C SER A 98 74.22 30.03 4.69
N THR A 99 73.82 31.02 5.50
CA THR A 99 73.06 30.80 6.75
C THR A 99 71.73 30.07 6.58
N ASP A 100 71.25 29.95 5.34
CA ASP A 100 69.87 29.61 4.99
C ASP A 100 69.78 28.28 4.20
N GLN A 101 70.89 27.54 4.04
CA GLN A 101 70.93 26.28 3.30
C GLN A 101 70.76 25.03 4.18
N LEU A 102 69.96 24.08 3.70
CA LEU A 102 69.73 22.77 4.32
C LEU A 102 70.66 21.71 3.71
N ILE A 103 71.19 20.81 4.54
CA ILE A 103 72.04 19.68 4.11
C ILE A 103 71.20 18.39 4.10
N GLU A 104 71.11 17.70 2.95
CA GLU A 104 70.44 16.38 2.81
C GLU A 104 71.48 15.26 2.90
N VAL A 105 71.22 14.24 3.73
CA VAL A 105 72.03 13.00 3.80
C VAL A 105 71.31 11.91 3.01
N GLN A 106 71.93 11.44 1.93
CA GLN A 106 71.34 10.45 1.03
C GLN A 106 71.76 9.02 1.43
N SER A 107 70.79 8.20 1.85
CA SER A 107 70.97 6.74 1.90
C SER A 107 71.14 6.18 0.48
N ILE A 108 72.13 5.30 0.32
CA ILE A 108 72.47 4.61 -0.94
C ILE A 108 71.80 3.24 -1.10
N TRP A 109 71.05 2.77 -0.10
CA TRP A 109 70.28 1.53 -0.16
C TRP A 109 68.78 1.79 0.00
N GLN A 110 67.95 0.93 -0.62
CA GLN A 110 66.56 1.24 -1.02
C GLN A 110 65.51 1.24 0.10
N MET A 111 65.87 1.60 1.35
CA MET A 111 64.92 1.62 2.47
C MET A 111 64.96 2.90 3.30
N ASN A 112 63.80 3.56 3.32
CA ASN A 112 63.25 4.48 4.33
C ASN A 112 63.66 5.98 4.38
N ILE A 113 62.60 6.78 4.59
CA ILE A 113 62.47 8.18 5.02
C ILE A 113 63.45 9.20 4.39
N ARG A 114 63.02 9.81 3.28
CA ARG A 114 63.46 11.17 2.91
C ARG A 114 62.43 12.19 3.38
N ARG A 115 62.79 13.05 4.33
CA ARG A 115 61.93 14.16 4.80
C ARG A 115 62.18 15.41 3.95
N LYS A 116 61.39 15.63 2.89
CA LYS A 116 61.44 16.87 2.10
C LYS A 116 60.49 17.94 2.65
N THR A 117 60.72 18.41 3.88
CA THR A 117 60.05 19.65 4.36
C THR A 117 60.75 20.85 3.74
N ILE A 118 60.23 21.34 2.61
CA ILE A 118 60.59 22.66 2.11
C ILE A 118 59.87 23.71 2.97
N ILE A 119 60.65 24.61 3.56
CA ILE A 119 60.19 25.96 3.89
C ILE A 119 60.91 26.87 2.87
N LEU A 120 60.13 27.51 2.01
CA LEU A 120 60.60 28.58 1.12
C LEU A 120 59.66 29.76 1.30
N GLU A 121 60.22 30.93 1.58
CA GLU A 121 59.49 32.18 1.49
C GLU A 121 59.58 32.71 0.05
N GLY A 122 58.42 32.86 -0.60
CA GLY A 122 58.26 33.63 -1.83
C GLY A 122 58.40 32.90 -3.17
N GLY A 123 57.49 33.21 -4.10
CA GLY A 123 57.93 33.69 -5.41
C GLY A 123 57.58 32.91 -6.68
N GLY A 124 57.57 31.56 -6.69
CA GLY A 124 57.37 30.77 -7.92
C GLY A 124 58.47 30.98 -8.98
N PRO A 125 58.22 30.72 -10.28
CA PRO A 125 57.06 30.09 -10.92
C PRO A 125 57.29 28.59 -11.27
N GLN A 126 56.25 27.92 -11.79
CA GLN A 126 56.15 26.48 -12.04
C GLN A 126 56.14 25.62 -10.76
N VAL A 127 54.92 25.29 -10.29
CA VAL A 127 54.61 24.43 -9.13
C VAL A 127 55.45 24.72 -7.87
N THR A 128 55.31 25.94 -7.36
CA THR A 128 55.73 26.31 -5.99
C THR A 128 55.16 25.31 -4.97
N PRO A 129 55.99 24.63 -4.16
CA PRO A 129 55.49 23.78 -3.08
C PRO A 129 54.74 24.61 -2.04
N GLY A 130 53.63 24.09 -1.54
CA GLY A 130 52.86 24.73 -0.48
C GLY A 130 53.64 24.86 0.83
N TYR A 131 53.32 25.88 1.60
CA TYR A 131 53.98 26.16 2.88
C TYR A 131 53.82 24.97 3.84
N ILE A 132 54.93 24.34 4.24
CA ILE A 132 54.97 23.11 5.04
C ILE A 132 54.26 21.90 4.36
N ALA A 133 54.30 21.80 3.03
CA ALA A 133 53.96 20.56 2.33
C ALA A 133 54.97 19.44 2.65
N SER A 134 54.51 18.18 2.70
CA SER A 134 55.35 17.01 3.01
C SER A 134 54.99 15.79 2.14
N ASP A 135 55.93 15.33 1.31
CA ASP A 135 55.80 14.13 0.48
C ASP A 135 56.79 13.06 0.93
N PHE A 136 56.26 11.93 1.42
CA PHE A 136 57.02 10.75 1.83
C PHE A 136 57.08 9.73 0.68
N GLN A 137 58.02 9.91 -0.25
CA GLN A 137 58.22 9.00 -1.38
C GLN A 137 58.94 7.71 -0.96
N GLY A 138 58.31 6.55 -1.20
CA GLY A 138 58.93 5.23 -1.03
C GLY A 138 59.75 4.76 -2.24
N SER A 139 59.36 5.17 -3.45
CA SER A 139 60.07 4.90 -4.71
C SER A 139 59.88 6.06 -5.68
N ARG A 140 60.86 6.28 -6.58
CA ARG A 140 60.83 7.32 -7.62
C ARG A 140 60.12 6.90 -8.92
N SER A 141 59.58 5.68 -9.01
CA SER A 141 59.00 5.12 -10.25
C SER A 141 57.58 5.62 -10.59
N GLY A 142 56.90 6.34 -9.69
CA GLY A 142 55.61 6.97 -9.94
C GLY A 142 55.52 8.32 -9.25
N GLY A 143 55.51 9.40 -10.02
CA GLY A 143 55.70 10.77 -9.52
C GLY A 143 54.57 11.25 -8.61
N GLN A 144 54.87 11.41 -7.32
CA GLN A 144 53.94 12.03 -6.36
C GLN A 144 54.12 13.55 -6.33
N THR A 145 53.10 14.30 -5.91
CA THR A 145 53.13 15.77 -5.89
C THR A 145 52.27 16.35 -4.78
N ALA A 146 52.90 16.77 -3.68
CA ALA A 146 52.28 17.59 -2.63
C ALA A 146 52.61 19.07 -2.86
N THR A 147 51.62 19.86 -3.27
CA THR A 147 51.75 21.30 -3.59
C THR A 147 50.80 22.19 -2.79
N GLY A 148 49.83 21.63 -2.07
CA GLY A 148 48.94 22.41 -1.21
C GLY A 148 49.62 22.92 0.07
N ASP A 149 49.19 24.08 0.57
CA ASP A 149 49.61 24.65 1.87
C ASP A 149 49.26 23.68 3.02
N ARG A 150 50.24 23.29 3.84
CA ARG A 150 50.14 22.24 4.89
C ARG A 150 49.62 20.88 4.39
N SER A 151 49.91 20.52 3.13
CA SER A 151 49.53 19.22 2.57
C SER A 151 50.47 18.07 3.00
N ILE A 152 49.95 16.83 3.01
CA ILE A 152 50.75 15.63 3.29
C ILE A 152 50.40 14.45 2.36
N ILE A 153 51.44 13.79 1.84
CA ILE A 153 51.38 12.46 1.21
C ILE A 153 52.27 11.53 2.04
N MET A 154 51.69 10.46 2.62
CA MET A 154 52.40 9.54 3.52
C MET A 154 53.09 8.36 2.82
N GLY A 155 52.77 8.09 1.55
CA GLY A 155 53.35 7.00 0.77
C GLY A 155 52.59 6.74 -0.54
N GLY A 156 52.94 5.66 -1.24
CA GLY A 156 52.26 5.21 -2.46
C GLY A 156 53.01 5.52 -3.76
N SER A 157 52.25 5.67 -4.85
CA SER A 157 52.73 5.90 -6.21
C SER A 157 51.78 6.82 -6.99
N SER A 158 52.32 7.79 -7.72
CA SER A 158 51.54 8.68 -8.62
C SER A 158 50.41 9.48 -7.94
N ASN A 159 50.50 9.73 -6.64
CA ASN A 159 49.47 10.46 -5.86
C ASN A 159 49.68 11.99 -5.90
N ALA A 160 48.60 12.76 -5.89
CA ALA A 160 48.64 14.23 -5.95
C ALA A 160 47.82 14.89 -4.82
N VAL A 161 48.37 15.94 -4.19
CA VAL A 161 47.66 16.78 -3.21
C VAL A 161 47.96 18.25 -3.48
N SER A 162 47.03 18.94 -4.12
CA SER A 162 47.06 20.40 -4.34
C SER A 162 46.20 21.17 -3.32
N ALA A 163 45.35 20.47 -2.57
CA ALA A 163 44.51 21.03 -1.51
C ALA A 163 45.30 21.66 -0.35
N SER A 164 44.88 22.86 0.09
CA SER A 164 45.32 23.38 1.39
C SER A 164 44.76 22.48 2.51
N VAL A 165 45.59 22.12 3.48
CA VAL A 165 45.30 21.15 4.56
C VAL A 165 44.81 19.79 4.01
N GLY A 166 45.25 19.41 2.80
CA GLY A 166 44.94 18.12 2.19
C GLY A 166 45.81 16.98 2.73
N ALA A 167 45.23 15.80 2.98
CA ALA A 167 45.95 14.63 3.49
C ALA A 167 45.75 13.38 2.64
N LEU A 168 46.83 12.65 2.36
CA LEU A 168 46.80 11.41 1.59
C LEU A 168 47.63 10.32 2.29
N GLY A 169 46.97 9.23 2.70
CA GLY A 169 47.59 8.15 3.48
C GLY A 169 48.38 7.15 2.64
N GLY A 170 48.02 6.95 1.37
CA GLY A 170 48.79 6.14 0.44
C GLY A 170 48.02 5.72 -0.81
N GLY A 171 48.41 4.59 -1.39
CA GLY A 171 47.75 4.00 -2.57
C GLY A 171 48.36 4.41 -3.91
N GLN A 172 47.59 4.28 -4.98
CA GLN A 172 48.03 4.55 -6.36
C GLN A 172 47.13 5.59 -7.04
N GLY A 173 47.69 6.65 -7.62
CA GLY A 173 46.96 7.55 -8.52
C GLY A 173 45.84 8.37 -7.87
N ASN A 174 45.82 8.50 -6.53
CA ASN A 174 44.77 9.23 -5.83
C ASN A 174 45.04 10.75 -5.85
N ALA A 175 43.99 11.58 -5.91
CA ALA A 175 44.08 13.03 -6.07
C ALA A 175 43.24 13.83 -5.07
N VAL A 176 43.84 14.75 -4.32
CA VAL A 176 43.16 15.65 -3.36
C VAL A 176 43.39 17.11 -3.74
N SER A 177 42.33 17.77 -4.24
CA SER A 177 42.33 19.19 -4.62
C SER A 177 41.38 20.05 -3.78
N GLY A 178 40.42 19.44 -3.08
CA GLY A 178 39.51 20.14 -2.16
C GLY A 178 40.15 20.46 -0.81
N THR A 179 40.07 21.71 -0.37
CA THR A 179 40.66 22.18 0.91
C THR A 179 40.11 21.44 2.13
N SER A 180 40.99 21.13 3.09
CA SER A 180 40.70 20.39 4.33
C SER A 180 40.18 18.95 4.13
N SER A 181 40.51 18.32 3.00
CA SER A 181 40.00 17.00 2.60
C SER A 181 41.05 15.89 2.66
N ALA A 182 40.61 14.63 2.69
CA ALA A 182 41.51 13.49 2.82
C ALA A 182 41.17 12.26 1.95
N ILE A 183 42.21 11.53 1.52
CA ILE A 183 42.11 10.16 1.00
C ILE A 183 43.01 9.25 1.84
N LEU A 184 42.46 8.29 2.59
CA LEU A 184 43.28 7.42 3.45
C LEU A 184 44.07 6.36 2.65
N GLY A 185 43.56 5.92 1.50
CA GLY A 185 44.23 4.99 0.60
C GLY A 185 43.39 4.63 -0.63
N GLY A 186 43.74 3.53 -1.30
CA GLY A 186 43.01 3.02 -2.46
C GLY A 186 43.70 3.27 -3.81
N SER A 187 42.97 3.15 -4.92
CA SER A 187 43.45 3.39 -6.28
C SER A 187 42.58 4.42 -7.02
N ALA A 188 43.17 5.36 -7.74
CA ALA A 188 42.48 6.31 -8.64
C ALA A 188 41.35 7.17 -8.02
N ASN A 189 41.26 7.28 -6.68
CA ASN A 189 40.20 8.04 -6.02
C ASN A 189 40.47 9.55 -6.09
N ALA A 190 39.42 10.38 -6.18
CA ALA A 190 39.52 11.82 -6.35
C ALA A 190 38.64 12.60 -5.36
N VAL A 191 39.20 13.61 -4.68
CA VAL A 191 38.46 14.52 -3.78
C VAL A 191 38.72 15.99 -4.13
N SER A 192 37.70 16.66 -4.65
CA SER A 192 37.73 18.09 -5.01
C SER A 192 36.80 18.97 -4.16
N GLY A 193 35.86 18.38 -3.40
CA GLY A 193 34.98 19.10 -2.49
C GLY A 193 35.67 19.58 -1.20
N TYR A 194 35.15 20.64 -0.59
CA TYR A 194 35.67 21.19 0.68
C TYR A 194 35.33 20.28 1.88
N ALA A 195 36.32 20.00 2.74
CA ALA A 195 36.18 19.19 3.95
C ALA A 195 35.55 17.81 3.71
N ALA A 196 35.96 17.15 2.63
CA ALA A 196 35.44 15.88 2.12
C ALA A 196 36.43 14.71 2.37
N GLY A 197 35.97 13.47 2.26
CA GLY A 197 36.79 12.30 2.59
C GLY A 197 36.52 11.04 1.79
N ILE A 198 37.58 10.29 1.46
CA ILE A 198 37.51 8.90 0.99
C ILE A 198 38.39 8.02 1.88
N LEU A 199 37.84 6.93 2.44
CA LEU A 199 38.62 6.03 3.32
C LEU A 199 39.38 4.94 2.53
N GLY A 200 38.94 4.59 1.32
CA GLY A 200 39.58 3.62 0.46
C GLY A 200 38.74 3.29 -0.77
N GLY A 201 39.08 2.19 -1.45
CA GLY A 201 38.41 1.73 -2.66
C GLY A 201 39.15 2.09 -3.95
N THR A 202 38.47 1.96 -5.08
CA THR A 202 38.96 2.22 -6.43
C THR A 202 38.07 3.24 -7.15
N SER A 203 38.68 4.20 -7.85
CA SER A 203 38.00 5.18 -8.74
C SER A 203 36.91 6.07 -8.11
N ASN A 204 36.75 6.08 -6.78
CA ASN A 204 35.68 6.83 -6.13
C ASN A 204 35.92 8.36 -6.20
N ALA A 205 34.85 9.14 -6.39
CA ALA A 205 34.93 10.59 -6.63
C ALA A 205 34.05 11.41 -5.67
N VAL A 206 34.63 12.36 -4.94
CA VAL A 206 33.89 13.33 -4.10
C VAL A 206 34.15 14.76 -4.54
N SER A 207 33.18 15.36 -5.22
CA SER A 207 33.15 16.79 -5.54
C SER A 207 32.30 17.61 -4.56
N ALA A 208 31.45 16.95 -3.77
CA ALA A 208 30.62 17.58 -2.75
C ALA A 208 31.42 18.19 -1.59
N THR A 209 31.01 19.38 -1.16
CA THR A 209 31.39 19.88 0.18
C THR A 209 30.86 18.92 1.25
N ARG A 210 31.73 18.49 2.18
CA ARG A 210 31.45 17.50 3.24
C ARG A 210 31.02 16.11 2.76
N GLY A 211 31.21 15.77 1.48
CA GLY A 211 30.90 14.43 0.98
C GLY A 211 31.84 13.37 1.56
N VAL A 212 31.34 12.16 1.79
CA VAL A 212 32.12 11.03 2.31
C VAL A 212 31.85 9.75 1.53
N ILE A 213 32.91 9.04 1.14
CA ILE A 213 32.84 7.65 0.64
C ILE A 213 33.73 6.78 1.53
N LEU A 214 33.18 5.73 2.15
CA LEU A 214 33.99 4.87 3.03
C LEU A 214 34.84 3.86 2.26
N SER A 215 34.33 3.28 1.18
CA SER A 215 35.03 2.30 0.34
C SER A 215 34.27 2.12 -0.98
N GLY A 216 34.67 1.14 -1.79
CA GLY A 216 33.94 0.68 -2.97
C GLY A 216 34.67 0.93 -4.30
N ASP A 217 33.94 0.80 -5.40
CA ASP A 217 34.42 0.92 -6.79
C ASP A 217 33.55 1.94 -7.55
N ASP A 218 34.14 2.90 -8.27
CA ASP A 218 33.43 3.88 -9.12
C ASP A 218 32.27 4.68 -8.43
N ASN A 219 32.23 4.81 -7.09
CA ASN A 219 31.16 5.56 -6.42
C ASN A 219 31.38 7.09 -6.48
N ALA A 220 30.30 7.85 -6.57
CA ALA A 220 30.34 9.31 -6.74
C ALA A 220 29.50 10.07 -5.70
N VAL A 221 30.03 11.17 -5.13
CA VAL A 221 29.30 12.10 -4.26
C VAL A 221 29.49 13.54 -4.72
N SER A 222 28.42 14.17 -5.22
CA SER A 222 28.37 15.55 -5.69
C SER A 222 27.39 16.46 -4.92
N GLY A 223 26.42 15.88 -4.20
CA GLY A 223 25.49 16.63 -3.32
C GLY A 223 26.07 16.96 -1.94
N HIS A 224 25.77 18.14 -1.38
CA HIS A 224 26.37 18.62 -0.11
C HIS A 224 26.14 17.64 1.04
N ALA A 225 27.20 17.27 1.77
CA ALA A 225 27.15 16.31 2.89
C ALA A 225 26.54 14.94 2.53
N GLY A 226 26.59 14.53 1.26
CA GLY A 226 26.21 13.19 0.83
C GLY A 226 27.16 12.11 1.34
N VAL A 227 26.65 10.89 1.57
CA VAL A 227 27.42 9.77 2.14
C VAL A 227 27.18 8.48 1.35
N VAL A 228 28.26 7.80 0.96
CA VAL A 228 28.25 6.41 0.43
C VAL A 228 29.08 5.51 1.36
N LEU A 229 28.51 4.41 1.86
CA LEU A 229 29.24 3.49 2.76
C LEU A 229 30.08 2.43 2.03
N GLY A 230 29.83 2.19 0.73
CA GLY A 230 30.51 1.16 -0.05
C GLY A 230 29.75 0.80 -1.33
N GLY A 231 30.11 -0.33 -1.94
CA GLY A 231 29.47 -0.83 -3.16
C GLY A 231 30.21 -0.46 -4.44
N SER A 232 29.54 -0.64 -5.59
CA SER A 232 30.07 -0.27 -6.92
C SER A 232 29.11 0.67 -7.66
N ASP A 233 29.62 1.67 -8.38
CA ASP A 233 28.80 2.50 -9.30
C ASP A 233 27.59 3.20 -8.61
N ASN A 234 27.73 3.58 -7.32
CA ASN A 234 26.66 4.26 -6.60
C ASN A 234 26.87 5.79 -6.56
N ALA A 235 25.82 6.56 -6.84
CA ALA A 235 25.88 8.02 -6.97
C ALA A 235 24.97 8.75 -5.97
N VAL A 236 25.51 9.75 -5.26
CA VAL A 236 24.76 10.70 -4.43
C VAL A 236 24.93 12.13 -4.95
N SER A 237 23.87 12.69 -5.52
CA SER A 237 23.89 14.00 -6.21
C SER A 237 23.11 15.11 -5.51
N ALA A 238 22.23 14.77 -4.57
CA ALA A 238 21.44 15.72 -3.79
C ALA A 238 21.97 15.91 -2.36
N ASN A 239 21.54 16.98 -1.71
CA ASN A 239 22.07 17.43 -0.43
C ASN A 239 21.58 16.52 0.70
N GLN A 240 22.50 16.15 1.61
CA GLN A 240 22.24 15.27 2.76
C GLN A 240 21.71 13.88 2.36
N GLY A 241 21.95 13.45 1.11
CA GLY A 241 21.59 12.12 0.63
C GLY A 241 22.46 11.02 1.24
N PHE A 242 21.84 9.94 1.69
CA PHE A 242 22.54 8.77 2.23
C PHE A 242 22.43 7.57 1.28
N LEU A 243 23.53 6.82 1.13
CA LEU A 243 23.59 5.59 0.34
C LEU A 243 24.36 4.49 1.08
N GLY A 244 23.66 3.45 1.52
CA GLY A 244 24.19 2.40 2.40
C GLY A 244 25.08 1.35 1.71
N GLY A 245 25.01 1.24 0.38
CA GLY A 245 25.87 0.40 -0.44
C GLY A 245 25.13 -0.19 -1.64
N GLY A 246 25.61 -1.31 -2.18
CA GLY A 246 25.00 -2.02 -3.31
C GLY A 246 25.70 -1.76 -4.64
N ALA A 247 25.00 -1.92 -5.75
CA ALA A 247 25.52 -1.65 -7.10
C ALA A 247 24.58 -0.77 -7.93
N SER A 248 25.14 0.17 -8.71
CA SER A 248 24.39 1.01 -9.68
C SER A 248 23.21 1.80 -9.09
N ASN A 249 23.27 2.19 -7.82
CA ASN A 249 22.17 2.91 -7.16
C ASN A 249 22.38 4.44 -7.23
N ALA A 250 21.31 5.18 -7.53
CA ALA A 250 21.33 6.63 -7.65
C ALA A 250 20.43 7.30 -6.60
N ASN A 251 21.00 8.19 -5.78
CA ASN A 251 20.28 9.05 -4.85
C ASN A 251 20.42 10.53 -5.26
N SER A 252 19.33 11.11 -5.73
CA SER A 252 19.18 12.49 -6.21
C SER A 252 18.02 13.24 -5.53
N GLY A 253 17.52 12.73 -4.40
CA GLY A 253 16.55 13.42 -3.55
C GLY A 253 17.21 14.15 -2.37
N ASP A 254 16.86 15.41 -2.15
CA ASP A 254 17.35 16.15 -0.97
C ASP A 254 16.86 15.47 0.31
N ASN A 255 17.77 15.27 1.27
CA ASN A 255 17.55 14.54 2.52
C ASN A 255 17.03 13.09 2.36
N ALA A 256 17.18 12.48 1.18
CA ALA A 256 16.69 11.13 0.92
C ALA A 256 17.67 10.03 1.35
N THR A 257 17.13 8.86 1.73
CA THR A 257 17.89 7.73 2.28
C THR A 257 17.70 6.47 1.43
N LEU A 258 18.79 5.98 0.85
CA LEU A 258 18.81 4.73 0.06
C LEU A 258 19.72 3.71 0.75
N PHE A 259 19.16 2.68 1.39
CA PHE A 259 19.99 1.72 2.14
C PHE A 259 20.82 0.80 1.23
N GLY A 260 20.44 0.63 -0.04
CA GLY A 260 21.26 0.01 -1.07
C GLY A 260 20.45 -0.85 -2.04
N GLY A 261 21.04 -1.95 -2.52
CA GLY A 261 20.42 -2.88 -3.48
C GLY A 261 21.14 -2.89 -4.83
N TYR A 262 20.42 -3.17 -5.92
CA TYR A 262 20.92 -3.06 -7.28
C TYR A 262 20.01 -2.15 -8.13
N ASP A 263 20.59 -1.22 -8.88
CA ASP A 263 19.88 -0.43 -9.92
C ASP A 263 18.68 0.38 -9.38
N ASN A 264 18.73 0.84 -8.12
CA ASN A 264 17.63 1.61 -7.51
C ASN A 264 17.84 3.13 -7.64
N ALA A 265 16.77 3.87 -7.94
CA ALA A 265 16.79 5.32 -8.12
C ALA A 265 15.86 6.02 -7.12
N THR A 266 16.40 6.92 -6.29
CA THR A 266 15.62 7.77 -5.37
C THR A 266 15.88 9.24 -5.69
N SER A 267 14.88 9.94 -6.23
CA SER A 267 14.97 11.37 -6.57
C SER A 267 14.04 12.26 -5.74
N GLY A 268 13.31 11.69 -4.78
CA GLY A 268 12.30 12.40 -4.01
C GLY A 268 12.80 12.99 -2.70
N THR A 269 12.37 14.20 -2.36
CA THR A 269 12.76 14.87 -1.10
C THR A 269 12.28 14.09 0.11
N HIS A 270 13.13 13.90 1.12
CA HIS A 270 12.86 13.05 2.30
C HIS A 270 12.44 11.61 1.99
N ALA A 271 12.65 11.12 0.76
CA ALA A 271 12.25 9.76 0.39
C ALA A 271 13.14 8.71 1.06
N ILE A 272 12.56 7.55 1.39
CA ILE A 272 13.26 6.42 2.00
C ILE A 272 13.07 5.18 1.14
N LEU A 273 14.17 4.59 0.67
CA LEU A 273 14.20 3.33 -0.04
C LEU A 273 15.14 2.34 0.68
N PHE A 274 14.59 1.27 1.23
CA PHE A 274 15.40 0.22 1.89
C PHE A 274 16.15 -0.68 0.91
N GLY A 275 15.80 -0.65 -0.38
CA GLY A 275 16.56 -1.24 -1.48
C GLY A 275 15.76 -2.23 -2.32
N GLY A 276 16.43 -3.29 -2.80
CA GLY A 276 15.87 -4.27 -3.73
C GLY A 276 16.54 -4.18 -5.11
N TRP A 277 15.80 -4.47 -6.18
CA TRP A 277 16.27 -4.36 -7.56
C TRP A 277 15.36 -3.44 -8.41
N HIS A 278 15.93 -2.46 -9.11
CA HIS A 278 15.25 -1.65 -10.11
C HIS A 278 14.00 -0.90 -9.58
N ASN A 279 14.05 -0.42 -8.33
CA ASN A 279 12.96 0.36 -7.76
C ASN A 279 13.20 1.86 -7.95
N SER A 280 12.13 2.62 -8.20
CA SER A 280 12.18 4.08 -8.39
C SER A 280 11.26 4.81 -7.42
N VAL A 281 11.81 5.79 -6.68
CA VAL A 281 11.05 6.68 -5.79
C VAL A 281 11.31 8.13 -6.20
N SER A 282 10.30 8.74 -6.83
CA SER A 282 10.34 10.06 -7.50
C SER A 282 9.25 11.02 -7.01
N SER A 283 8.67 10.76 -5.83
CA SER A 283 7.75 11.65 -5.12
C SER A 283 8.35 13.03 -4.86
N THR A 284 7.57 14.10 -4.84
CA THR A 284 8.12 15.42 -4.46
C THR A 284 8.44 15.53 -2.96
N ASN A 285 7.76 14.75 -2.09
CA ASN A 285 8.05 14.69 -0.65
C ASN A 285 7.60 13.37 0.03
N GLU A 286 8.39 12.85 0.97
CA GLU A 286 8.01 11.85 1.99
C GLU A 286 7.44 10.50 1.49
N ALA A 287 7.93 9.93 0.39
CA ALA A 287 7.60 8.53 0.04
C ALA A 287 8.54 7.53 0.73
N THR A 288 7.98 6.43 1.25
CA THR A 288 8.74 5.27 1.77
C THR A 288 8.46 4.03 0.94
N LEU A 289 9.51 3.31 0.53
CA LEU A 289 9.46 2.00 -0.11
C LEU A 289 10.41 1.03 0.60
N ILE A 290 9.89 -0.08 1.16
CA ILE A 290 10.72 -1.08 1.84
C ILE A 290 11.43 -2.02 0.84
N GLY A 291 10.97 -2.07 -0.41
CA GLY A 291 11.77 -2.55 -1.55
C GLY A 291 11.07 -3.58 -2.44
N GLY A 292 11.83 -4.59 -2.87
CA GLY A 292 11.36 -5.61 -3.82
C GLY A 292 11.95 -5.38 -5.21
N MET A 293 11.15 -5.54 -6.26
CA MET A 293 11.58 -5.52 -7.66
C MET A 293 10.68 -4.63 -8.53
N ASN A 294 11.26 -3.75 -9.36
CA ASN A 294 10.54 -2.92 -10.34
C ASN A 294 9.41 -2.01 -9.79
N ASN A 295 9.40 -1.68 -8.50
CA ASN A 295 8.32 -0.84 -7.94
C ASN A 295 8.58 0.65 -8.23
N ALA A 296 7.54 1.38 -8.65
CA ALA A 296 7.64 2.79 -9.04
C ALA A 296 6.68 3.65 -8.20
N VAL A 297 7.22 4.65 -7.51
CA VAL A 297 6.49 5.49 -6.54
C VAL A 297 6.73 6.97 -6.83
N SER A 298 5.69 7.71 -7.21
CA SER A 298 5.77 9.16 -7.52
C SER A 298 4.74 10.02 -6.77
N GLY A 299 3.88 9.42 -5.94
CA GLY A 299 2.98 10.15 -5.04
C GLY A 299 3.66 10.60 -3.74
N ASN A 300 3.14 11.66 -3.12
CA ASN A 300 3.66 12.22 -1.85
C ASN A 300 3.08 11.54 -0.61
N ASN A 301 3.85 11.52 0.49
CA ASN A 301 3.47 10.92 1.77
C ASN A 301 2.97 9.46 1.64
N THR A 302 3.52 8.69 0.69
CA THR A 302 3.07 7.32 0.38
C THR A 302 3.90 6.27 1.10
N PHE A 303 3.26 5.19 1.55
CA PHE A 303 3.94 3.98 2.00
C PHE A 303 3.77 2.86 0.98
N VAL A 304 4.89 2.26 0.56
CA VAL A 304 4.91 0.97 -0.12
C VAL A 304 5.75 -0.01 0.69
N GLY A 305 5.19 -1.18 0.97
CA GLY A 305 5.90 -2.28 1.62
C GLY A 305 6.92 -2.88 0.67
N ALA A 306 6.60 -4.02 0.07
CA ALA A 306 7.47 -4.65 -0.92
C ALA A 306 6.66 -5.36 -2.02
N GLY A 307 7.33 -5.90 -3.03
CA GLY A 307 6.67 -6.73 -4.05
C GLY A 307 7.32 -6.61 -5.41
N TYR A 308 6.56 -6.93 -6.46
CA TYR A 308 7.03 -6.87 -7.84
C TYR A 308 6.15 -5.96 -8.71
N ASN A 309 6.75 -4.96 -9.35
CA ASN A 309 6.14 -4.12 -10.38
C ASN A 309 4.85 -3.43 -9.91
N ASN A 310 4.83 -2.92 -8.68
CA ASN A 310 3.72 -2.10 -8.17
C ASN A 310 3.95 -0.62 -8.51
N THR A 311 2.90 0.08 -8.92
CA THR A 311 2.95 1.50 -9.35
C THR A 311 2.07 2.36 -8.43
N VAL A 312 2.64 3.41 -7.84
CA VAL A 312 1.93 4.39 -7.01
C VAL A 312 2.17 5.79 -7.57
N SER A 313 1.10 6.47 -8.00
CA SER A 313 1.16 7.76 -8.71
C SER A 313 0.20 8.80 -8.13
N SER A 314 -0.04 8.75 -6.82
CA SER A 314 -1.04 9.57 -6.12
C SER A 314 -0.72 9.67 -4.64
N ASP A 315 -1.19 10.73 -4.00
CA ASP A 315 -0.73 11.14 -2.67
C ASP A 315 -1.45 10.42 -1.54
N GLN A 316 -0.75 10.24 -0.42
CA GLN A 316 -1.26 9.62 0.82
C GLN A 316 -1.73 8.16 0.64
N VAL A 317 -1.09 7.43 -0.28
CA VAL A 317 -1.41 6.05 -0.63
C VAL A 317 -0.61 5.05 0.21
N ALA A 318 -1.25 3.94 0.61
CA ALA A 318 -0.61 2.80 1.27
C ALA A 318 -0.75 1.51 0.44
N VAL A 319 0.37 0.96 -0.05
CA VAL A 319 0.43 -0.34 -0.74
C VAL A 319 1.30 -1.31 0.07
N PHE A 320 0.71 -2.24 0.79
CA PHE A 320 1.48 -3.16 1.64
C PHE A 320 2.27 -4.20 0.83
N GLY A 321 1.82 -4.51 -0.39
CA GLY A 321 2.67 -5.15 -1.39
C GLY A 321 1.96 -5.83 -2.54
N GLY A 322 2.49 -6.98 -2.96
CA GLY A 322 1.91 -7.83 -4.02
C GLY A 322 2.61 -7.68 -5.38
N MET A 323 1.88 -7.96 -6.46
CA MET A 323 2.43 -7.97 -7.82
C MET A 323 1.55 -7.22 -8.84
N ASN A 324 2.16 -6.37 -9.67
CA ASN A 324 1.49 -5.64 -10.75
C ASN A 324 0.31 -4.74 -10.28
N ASN A 325 0.28 -4.30 -9.03
CA ASN A 325 -0.82 -3.47 -8.52
C ASN A 325 -0.60 -1.99 -8.88
N THR A 326 -1.70 -1.23 -9.07
CA THR A 326 -1.63 0.19 -9.45
C THR A 326 -2.53 1.04 -8.56
N ALA A 327 -1.96 2.01 -7.86
CA ALA A 327 -2.69 2.96 -7.03
C ALA A 327 -2.48 4.40 -7.54
N SER A 328 -3.50 4.90 -8.23
CA SER A 328 -3.57 6.20 -8.89
C SER A 328 -4.80 7.00 -8.44
N GLY A 329 -5.20 6.84 -7.18
CA GLY A 329 -6.22 7.62 -6.51
C GLY A 329 -5.72 8.07 -5.13
N ASN A 330 -5.82 9.36 -4.82
CA ASN A 330 -5.35 9.91 -3.55
C ASN A 330 -6.02 9.23 -2.34
N GLN A 331 -5.27 9.06 -1.25
CA GLN A 331 -5.73 8.44 0.01
C GLN A 331 -6.22 6.98 -0.15
N SER A 332 -5.72 6.24 -1.16
CA SER A 332 -6.10 4.84 -1.38
C SER A 332 -5.25 3.84 -0.59
N THR A 333 -5.84 2.68 -0.27
CA THR A 333 -5.18 1.60 0.49
C THR A 333 -5.29 0.27 -0.26
N LEU A 334 -4.16 -0.42 -0.44
CA LEU A 334 -4.06 -1.70 -1.13
C LEU A 334 -3.24 -2.68 -0.27
N LEU A 335 -3.91 -3.63 0.40
CA LEU A 335 -3.23 -4.57 1.31
C LEU A 335 -2.40 -5.64 0.57
N GLY A 336 -2.68 -5.87 -0.72
CA GLY A 336 -1.82 -6.69 -1.57
C GLY A 336 -2.55 -7.33 -2.76
N GLY A 337 -2.11 -8.54 -3.12
CA GLY A 337 -2.69 -9.32 -4.23
C GLY A 337 -2.00 -9.07 -5.57
N ARG A 338 -2.72 -9.35 -6.68
CA ARG A 338 -2.19 -9.34 -8.04
C ARG A 338 -3.03 -8.48 -8.99
N GLN A 339 -2.42 -7.55 -9.73
CA GLN A 339 -3.10 -6.75 -10.78
C GLN A 339 -4.29 -5.91 -10.27
N ASN A 340 -4.36 -5.61 -8.97
CA ASN A 340 -5.43 -4.80 -8.40
C ASN A 340 -5.19 -3.32 -8.71
N GLN A 341 -6.23 -2.59 -9.13
CA GLN A 341 -6.15 -1.18 -9.51
C GLN A 341 -7.11 -0.31 -8.69
N ILE A 342 -6.59 0.79 -8.14
CA ILE A 342 -7.38 1.86 -7.52
C ILE A 342 -7.10 3.16 -8.26
N SER A 343 -8.13 3.80 -8.81
CA SER A 343 -8.05 5.14 -9.41
C SER A 343 -9.10 6.12 -8.86
N GLY A 344 -10.04 5.64 -8.05
CA GLY A 344 -10.91 6.50 -7.25
C GLY A 344 -10.25 6.93 -5.94
N SER A 345 -10.52 8.15 -5.49
CA SER A 345 -9.99 8.67 -4.22
C SER A 345 -10.58 7.94 -3.01
N GLN A 346 -9.79 7.75 -1.95
CA GLN A 346 -10.19 7.02 -0.74
C GLN A 346 -10.65 5.57 -1.02
N GLY A 347 -10.26 4.99 -2.16
CA GLY A 347 -10.57 3.61 -2.51
C GLY A 347 -9.72 2.61 -1.72
N THR A 348 -10.31 1.48 -1.32
CA THR A 348 -9.64 0.40 -0.58
C THR A 348 -9.80 -0.94 -1.27
N ILE A 349 -8.70 -1.67 -1.49
CA ILE A 349 -8.71 -3.07 -1.94
C ILE A 349 -7.91 -3.93 -0.96
N MET A 350 -8.58 -4.85 -0.26
CA MET A 350 -7.98 -5.70 0.76
C MET A 350 -7.15 -6.87 0.18
N GLY A 351 -7.20 -7.10 -1.13
CA GLY A 351 -6.38 -8.10 -1.81
C GLY A 351 -7.05 -8.71 -3.04
N GLY A 352 -6.77 -9.99 -3.29
CA GLY A 352 -7.33 -10.74 -4.42
C GLY A 352 -6.59 -10.50 -5.74
N GLN A 353 -7.26 -10.71 -6.87
CA GLN A 353 -6.69 -10.53 -8.21
C GLN A 353 -7.56 -9.67 -9.13
N ALA A 354 -6.95 -8.74 -9.87
CA ALA A 354 -7.59 -7.95 -10.93
C ALA A 354 -8.85 -7.18 -10.47
N ASN A 355 -8.93 -6.85 -9.18
CA ASN A 355 -10.02 -6.06 -8.62
C ASN A 355 -9.80 -4.57 -8.92
N ARG A 356 -10.88 -3.83 -9.21
CA ARG A 356 -10.79 -2.48 -9.78
C ARG A 356 -11.73 -1.45 -9.15
N ALA A 357 -11.17 -0.50 -8.40
CA ALA A 357 -11.87 0.70 -7.92
C ALA A 357 -11.69 1.85 -8.94
N ALA A 358 -12.52 1.87 -9.97
CA ALA A 358 -12.40 2.73 -11.16
C ALA A 358 -13.07 4.11 -10.97
N GLY A 359 -12.34 5.07 -10.42
CA GLY A 359 -12.76 6.49 -10.34
C GLY A 359 -13.80 6.84 -9.28
N GLY A 360 -14.67 5.90 -8.88
CA GLY A 360 -15.61 6.08 -7.77
C GLY A 360 -14.89 6.30 -6.43
N SER A 361 -15.28 7.33 -5.69
CA SER A 361 -14.67 7.69 -4.40
C SER A 361 -15.18 6.81 -3.25
N ARG A 362 -14.31 6.43 -2.32
CA ARG A 362 -14.66 5.57 -1.15
C ARG A 362 -15.20 4.19 -1.53
N VAL A 363 -14.76 3.65 -2.68
CA VAL A 363 -15.03 2.26 -3.06
C VAL A 363 -14.26 1.32 -2.12
N THR A 364 -14.93 0.28 -1.60
CA THR A 364 -14.27 -0.79 -0.83
C THR A 364 -14.42 -2.13 -1.55
N ILE A 365 -13.31 -2.84 -1.77
CA ILE A 365 -13.31 -4.22 -2.28
C ILE A 365 -12.56 -5.13 -1.29
N GLY A 366 -13.29 -6.07 -0.67
CA GLY A 366 -12.76 -7.02 0.32
C GLY A 366 -11.86 -8.12 -0.28
N GLY A 367 -11.84 -8.25 -1.61
CA GLY A 367 -10.94 -9.14 -2.33
C GLY A 367 -11.65 -9.87 -3.47
N GLY A 368 -11.40 -11.18 -3.58
CA GLY A 368 -11.93 -12.00 -4.68
C GLY A 368 -11.16 -11.79 -5.99
N ARG A 369 -11.81 -12.01 -7.13
CA ARG A 369 -11.20 -11.84 -8.46
C ARG A 369 -12.09 -11.06 -9.42
N GLU A 370 -11.50 -10.15 -10.21
CA GLU A 370 -12.19 -9.38 -11.26
C GLU A 370 -13.39 -8.54 -10.77
N ASN A 371 -13.44 -8.21 -9.47
CA ASN A 371 -14.52 -7.39 -8.91
C ASN A 371 -14.27 -5.90 -9.17
N GLN A 372 -15.27 -5.18 -9.68
CA GLN A 372 -15.14 -3.79 -10.10
C GLN A 372 -16.21 -2.87 -9.47
N SER A 373 -15.84 -1.63 -9.17
CA SER A 373 -16.82 -0.54 -9.04
C SER A 373 -16.36 0.71 -9.77
N SER A 374 -17.33 1.47 -10.29
CA SER A 374 -17.14 2.83 -10.82
C SER A 374 -17.89 3.92 -10.05
N SER A 375 -18.47 3.61 -8.88
CA SER A 375 -19.39 4.52 -8.18
C SER A 375 -19.01 4.80 -6.72
N ASN A 376 -19.43 5.97 -6.24
CA ASN A 376 -19.09 6.44 -4.90
C ASN A 376 -19.73 5.57 -3.81
N TYR A 377 -19.00 5.34 -2.71
CA TYR A 377 -19.45 4.60 -1.52
C TYR A 377 -19.85 3.13 -1.78
N ALA A 378 -19.49 2.56 -2.94
CA ALA A 378 -19.83 1.20 -3.30
C ALA A 378 -18.96 0.16 -2.57
N THR A 379 -19.56 -0.95 -2.13
CA THR A 379 -18.86 -2.01 -1.39
C THR A 379 -19.00 -3.38 -2.06
N LEU A 380 -17.89 -4.06 -2.32
CA LEU A 380 -17.85 -5.43 -2.84
C LEU A 380 -17.06 -6.29 -1.85
N ASN A 381 -17.73 -7.10 -1.02
CA ASN A 381 -17.05 -7.92 -0.01
C ASN A 381 -16.11 -8.96 -0.64
N GLY A 382 -16.34 -9.35 -1.89
CA GLY A 382 -15.47 -10.21 -2.67
C GLY A 382 -16.22 -10.94 -3.78
N GLY A 383 -15.88 -12.22 -3.99
CA GLY A 383 -16.49 -13.04 -5.03
C GLY A 383 -15.74 -13.00 -6.36
N TYR A 384 -16.44 -13.25 -7.46
CA TYR A 384 -15.84 -13.31 -8.80
C TYR A 384 -16.62 -12.50 -9.85
N ASN A 385 -15.95 -11.57 -10.54
CA ASN A 385 -16.51 -10.78 -11.65
C ASN A 385 -17.83 -10.05 -11.28
N ASN A 386 -17.86 -9.46 -10.08
CA ASN A 386 -18.99 -8.66 -9.61
C ASN A 386 -18.76 -7.17 -9.92
N THR A 387 -19.78 -6.45 -10.38
CA THR A 387 -19.69 -5.04 -10.81
C THR A 387 -20.72 -4.14 -10.11
N ILE A 388 -20.30 -2.99 -9.57
CA ILE A 388 -21.20 -1.93 -9.07
C ILE A 388 -21.00 -0.63 -9.84
N SER A 389 -22.10 -0.09 -10.40
CA SER A 389 -22.11 1.07 -11.28
C SER A 389 -23.00 2.23 -10.79
N ALA A 390 -23.58 2.12 -9.59
CA ALA A 390 -24.35 3.17 -8.92
C ALA A 390 -23.94 3.34 -7.44
N GLN A 391 -24.29 4.50 -6.86
CA GLN A 391 -23.82 4.91 -5.53
C GLN A 391 -24.47 4.11 -4.40
N TYR A 392 -23.75 3.93 -3.29
CA TYR A 392 -24.18 3.19 -2.09
C TYR A 392 -24.55 1.71 -2.30
N GLY A 393 -24.39 1.19 -3.53
CA GLY A 393 -24.60 -0.21 -3.85
C GLY A 393 -23.61 -1.13 -3.13
N THR A 394 -24.11 -2.28 -2.64
CA THR A 394 -23.29 -3.30 -1.99
C THR A 394 -23.50 -4.68 -2.62
N ILE A 395 -22.41 -5.37 -2.97
CA ILE A 395 -22.42 -6.80 -3.34
C ILE A 395 -21.73 -7.59 -2.22
N MET A 396 -22.49 -8.45 -1.55
CA MET A 396 -22.00 -9.25 -0.41
C MET A 396 -21.05 -10.39 -0.83
N GLY A 397 -20.95 -10.67 -2.13
CA GLY A 397 -20.15 -11.76 -2.70
C GLY A 397 -20.94 -12.50 -3.77
N GLY A 398 -20.61 -13.78 -3.97
CA GLY A 398 -21.12 -14.55 -5.10
C GLY A 398 -20.33 -14.27 -6.37
N GLN A 399 -20.95 -14.44 -7.54
CA GLN A 399 -20.25 -14.23 -8.82
C GLN A 399 -21.14 -13.67 -9.92
N ASN A 400 -20.55 -13.00 -10.91
CA ASN A 400 -21.22 -12.42 -12.08
C ASN A 400 -22.44 -11.54 -11.74
N ALA A 401 -22.44 -10.89 -10.57
CA ALA A 401 -23.49 -9.98 -10.14
C ALA A 401 -23.22 -8.55 -10.63
N THR A 402 -24.20 -7.88 -11.21
CA THR A 402 -24.11 -6.46 -11.61
C THR A 402 -25.18 -5.64 -10.90
N TYR A 403 -24.77 -4.58 -10.20
CA TYR A 403 -25.70 -3.65 -9.55
C TYR A 403 -25.58 -2.23 -10.11
N SER A 404 -26.73 -1.63 -10.47
CA SER A 404 -26.85 -0.30 -11.07
C SER A 404 -28.00 0.54 -10.50
N GLY A 405 -28.67 0.08 -9.44
CA GLY A 405 -29.55 0.92 -8.62
C GLY A 405 -28.78 1.60 -7.48
N GLN A 406 -29.37 2.61 -6.83
CA GLN A 406 -28.80 3.21 -5.62
C GLN A 406 -29.27 2.45 -4.36
N ASP A 407 -28.52 2.55 -3.27
CA ASP A 407 -28.98 2.17 -1.91
C ASP A 407 -29.46 0.71 -1.76
N GLY A 408 -28.83 -0.24 -2.48
CA GLY A 408 -29.24 -1.65 -2.52
C GLY A 408 -28.14 -2.66 -2.23
N LEU A 409 -28.56 -3.86 -1.88
CA LEU A 409 -27.75 -4.96 -1.37
C LEU A 409 -28.00 -6.25 -2.16
N LEU A 410 -26.94 -6.83 -2.73
CA LEU A 410 -27.03 -7.89 -3.75
C LEU A 410 -26.11 -9.09 -3.42
N PHE A 411 -26.58 -10.31 -3.73
CA PHE A 411 -25.76 -11.52 -3.75
C PHE A 411 -26.22 -12.49 -4.85
N ASN A 412 -25.29 -13.14 -5.57
CA ASN A 412 -25.59 -14.13 -6.60
C ASN A 412 -24.86 -15.46 -6.37
N GLY A 413 -25.60 -16.50 -5.99
CA GLY A 413 -25.06 -17.86 -5.81
C GLY A 413 -24.77 -18.59 -7.13
N SER A 414 -25.28 -18.09 -8.26
CA SER A 414 -25.13 -18.76 -9.56
C SER A 414 -23.91 -18.26 -10.34
N SER A 415 -23.32 -19.13 -11.15
CA SER A 415 -22.36 -18.74 -12.20
C SER A 415 -23.02 -17.99 -13.35
N ARG A 416 -24.35 -18.00 -13.46
CA ARG A 416 -25.09 -17.21 -14.46
C ARG A 416 -25.14 -15.74 -14.04
N ALA A 417 -24.90 -14.84 -14.99
CA ALA A 417 -24.93 -13.40 -14.74
C ALA A 417 -26.30 -12.94 -14.22
N PHE A 418 -26.29 -12.04 -13.24
CA PHE A 418 -27.50 -11.50 -12.62
C PHE A 418 -27.35 -9.99 -12.44
N SER A 419 -28.22 -9.22 -13.10
CA SER A 419 -28.14 -7.76 -13.16
C SER A 419 -29.39 -7.13 -12.57
N VAL A 420 -29.22 -6.16 -11.67
CA VAL A 420 -30.33 -5.43 -11.02
C VAL A 420 -30.06 -3.92 -11.05
N SER A 421 -31.02 -3.15 -11.56
CA SER A 421 -30.97 -1.68 -11.68
C SER A 421 -31.91 -0.94 -10.72
N THR A 422 -32.73 -1.67 -9.96
CA THR A 422 -33.73 -1.07 -9.05
C THR A 422 -33.05 -0.50 -7.80
N THR A 423 -33.35 0.76 -7.46
CA THR A 423 -32.92 1.43 -6.23
C THR A 423 -33.62 0.84 -4.99
N GLY A 424 -32.92 0.82 -3.85
CA GLY A 424 -33.50 0.49 -2.53
C GLY A 424 -33.84 -1.00 -2.33
N ILE A 425 -33.18 -1.91 -3.07
CA ILE A 425 -33.51 -3.35 -3.06
C ILE A 425 -32.58 -4.19 -2.20
N PHE A 426 -33.12 -5.30 -1.69
CA PHE A 426 -32.35 -6.44 -1.21
C PHE A 426 -32.64 -7.63 -2.13
N ALA A 427 -31.61 -8.16 -2.80
CA ALA A 427 -31.75 -9.27 -3.75
C ALA A 427 -30.74 -10.37 -3.49
N ILE A 428 -31.26 -11.58 -3.25
CA ILE A 428 -30.50 -12.82 -3.15
C ILE A 428 -30.94 -13.73 -4.29
N ASN A 429 -30.05 -13.96 -5.25
CA ASN A 429 -30.31 -14.84 -6.39
C ASN A 429 -29.70 -16.23 -6.16
N ASN A 430 -30.50 -17.29 -6.41
CA ASN A 430 -30.08 -18.70 -6.31
C ASN A 430 -29.43 -19.09 -4.96
N ASN A 431 -30.00 -18.66 -3.84
CA ASN A 431 -29.69 -19.17 -2.49
C ASN A 431 -30.96 -19.29 -1.66
N HIS A 432 -30.93 -20.09 -0.59
CA HIS A 432 -32.00 -20.11 0.42
C HIS A 432 -31.81 -18.97 1.43
N ILE A 433 -32.92 -18.40 1.91
CA ILE A 433 -32.93 -17.44 3.02
C ILE A 433 -33.48 -18.19 4.25
N TRP A 434 -32.67 -18.31 5.31
CA TRP A 434 -33.04 -18.98 6.55
C TRP A 434 -33.18 -17.96 7.67
N ILE A 435 -34.36 -17.90 8.29
CA ILE A 435 -34.65 -17.04 9.45
C ILE A 435 -34.90 -17.96 10.65
N ALA A 436 -33.83 -18.28 11.38
CA ALA A 436 -33.84 -19.26 12.45
C ALA A 436 -34.21 -18.65 13.82
N ASN A 437 -34.81 -19.46 14.68
CA ASN A 437 -34.99 -19.21 16.11
C ASN A 437 -34.38 -20.39 16.88
N ASN A 438 -33.37 -20.12 17.71
CA ASN A 438 -32.65 -21.12 18.50
C ASN A 438 -32.54 -20.75 20.00
N ASN A 439 -33.28 -19.73 20.45
CA ASN A 439 -33.25 -19.23 21.83
C ASN A 439 -34.62 -19.28 22.54
N GLY A 440 -35.62 -19.91 21.90
CA GLY A 440 -36.98 -20.03 22.42
C GLY A 440 -37.84 -18.77 22.28
N THR A 441 -37.31 -17.67 21.72
CA THR A 441 -38.02 -16.40 21.57
C THR A 441 -38.49 -16.21 20.12
N PRO A 442 -39.81 -16.11 19.85
CA PRO A 442 -40.33 -15.97 18.49
C PRO A 442 -39.70 -14.81 17.70
N THR A 443 -39.12 -15.15 16.54
CA THR A 443 -38.52 -14.18 15.61
C THR A 443 -39.53 -13.86 14.50
N ALA A 444 -39.51 -12.60 14.02
CA ALA A 444 -40.48 -12.09 13.06
C ALA A 444 -39.86 -11.18 11.99
N VAL A 445 -40.35 -11.31 10.75
CA VAL A 445 -40.19 -10.29 9.69
C VAL A 445 -41.31 -9.28 9.85
N ARG A 446 -40.99 -7.97 9.86
CA ARG A 446 -41.97 -6.90 10.09
C ARG A 446 -41.92 -5.85 8.98
N PHE A 447 -43.10 -5.51 8.46
CA PHE A 447 -43.34 -4.46 7.49
C PHE A 447 -44.07 -3.32 8.20
N TYR A 448 -43.33 -2.30 8.61
CA TYR A 448 -43.87 -1.14 9.31
C TYR A 448 -44.61 -0.20 8.35
N GLU A 449 -45.55 0.58 8.87
CA GLU A 449 -46.19 1.68 8.15
C GLU A 449 -45.18 2.78 7.75
N ALA A 450 -45.55 3.62 6.78
CA ALA A 450 -44.68 4.69 6.32
C ALA A 450 -44.48 5.77 7.41
N GLN A 451 -43.21 6.05 7.76
CA GLN A 451 -42.85 7.08 8.74
C GLN A 451 -41.81 8.06 8.17
N SER A 452 -41.88 9.31 8.63
CA SER A 452 -41.02 10.42 8.20
C SER A 452 -40.21 11.08 9.33
N GLY A 453 -40.25 10.50 10.54
CA GLY A 453 -39.56 11.02 11.72
C GLY A 453 -38.07 10.64 11.76
N THR A 454 -37.23 11.57 12.21
CA THR A 454 -35.80 11.33 12.48
C THR A 454 -35.60 10.88 13.93
N GLY A 455 -34.94 9.74 14.17
CA GLY A 455 -34.63 9.28 15.51
C GLY A 455 -34.43 7.77 15.60
N ALA A 456 -34.73 7.19 16.76
CA ALA A 456 -34.77 5.74 16.94
C ALA A 456 -35.93 5.12 16.15
N PHE A 457 -35.68 3.98 15.50
CA PHE A 457 -36.66 3.23 14.72
C PHE A 457 -36.93 1.85 15.34
N PRO A 458 -38.19 1.38 15.39
CA PRO A 458 -39.42 2.13 15.11
C PRO A 458 -39.71 3.17 16.20
N ALA A 459 -40.54 4.16 15.89
CA ALA A 459 -41.07 5.07 16.90
C ALA A 459 -42.01 4.33 17.88
N ALA A 460 -42.30 4.97 19.02
CA ALA A 460 -43.29 4.43 19.95
C ALA A 460 -44.68 4.37 19.28
N ALA A 461 -45.36 3.22 19.42
CA ALA A 461 -46.67 2.91 18.85
C ALA A 461 -46.76 2.82 17.30
N THR A 462 -45.65 2.71 16.55
CA THR A 462 -45.69 2.43 15.10
C THR A 462 -46.36 1.08 14.79
N ALA A 463 -47.34 1.06 13.88
CA ALA A 463 -48.01 -0.15 13.42
C ALA A 463 -47.17 -0.92 12.37
N TYR A 464 -47.39 -2.24 12.29
CA TYR A 464 -46.73 -3.10 11.31
C TYR A 464 -47.54 -4.36 10.98
N VAL A 465 -47.32 -4.91 9.78
CA VAL A 465 -47.71 -6.28 9.40
C VAL A 465 -46.53 -7.21 9.68
N GLY A 466 -46.74 -8.32 10.38
CA GLY A 466 -45.66 -9.18 10.86
C GLY A 466 -45.85 -10.66 10.56
N PHE A 467 -44.82 -11.30 10.01
CA PHE A 467 -44.74 -12.76 9.83
C PHE A 467 -43.85 -13.33 10.94
N THR A 468 -44.46 -14.03 11.89
CA THR A 468 -43.79 -14.54 13.11
C THR A 468 -43.85 -16.06 13.15
N ALA A 469 -42.73 -16.72 13.45
CA ALA A 469 -42.74 -18.17 13.66
C ALA A 469 -43.50 -18.53 14.95
N PRO A 470 -44.38 -19.55 14.95
CA PRO A 470 -45.10 -19.96 16.15
C PRO A 470 -44.14 -20.53 17.21
N SER A 471 -44.51 -20.42 18.49
CA SER A 471 -43.72 -20.96 19.61
C SER A 471 -43.69 -22.50 19.66
N SER A 472 -44.59 -23.17 18.95
CA SER A 472 -44.59 -24.60 18.67
C SER A 472 -45.39 -24.87 17.39
N THR A 473 -44.97 -25.83 16.57
CA THR A 473 -45.77 -26.34 15.44
C THR A 473 -46.84 -27.33 15.85
N ALA A 474 -46.97 -27.63 17.16
CA ALA A 474 -47.98 -28.51 17.75
C ALA A 474 -48.07 -29.93 17.12
N GLY A 475 -46.96 -30.44 16.60
CA GLY A 475 -46.89 -31.75 15.92
C GLY A 475 -47.26 -31.72 14.43
N SER A 476 -47.57 -30.55 13.87
CA SER A 476 -47.66 -30.39 12.41
C SER A 476 -46.28 -30.54 11.77
N SER A 477 -46.26 -31.26 10.65
CA SER A 477 -45.15 -31.27 9.69
C SER A 477 -44.87 -29.88 9.11
N ASP A 478 -43.71 -29.72 8.46
CA ASP A 478 -43.22 -28.45 7.91
C ASP A 478 -44.26 -27.68 7.09
N ASN A 479 -44.60 -26.47 7.54
CA ASN A 479 -45.55 -25.55 6.90
C ASN A 479 -44.98 -24.99 5.58
N THR A 480 -44.96 -25.83 4.54
CA THR A 480 -44.24 -25.61 3.29
C THR A 480 -45.12 -24.94 2.24
N TYR A 481 -44.94 -23.64 2.05
CA TYR A 481 -45.70 -22.83 1.08
C TYR A 481 -45.09 -22.83 -0.33
N THR A 482 -45.17 -23.97 -1.02
CA THR A 482 -44.73 -24.08 -2.42
C THR A 482 -45.73 -23.39 -3.36
N MET A 483 -45.28 -22.43 -4.17
CA MET A 483 -46.09 -21.88 -5.27
C MET A 483 -46.34 -22.96 -6.33
N PRO A 484 -47.55 -23.04 -6.93
CA PRO A 484 -47.80 -23.97 -8.02
C PRO A 484 -46.96 -23.61 -9.27
N GLU A 485 -46.50 -24.64 -10.00
CA GLU A 485 -45.69 -24.49 -11.23
C GLU A 485 -46.34 -23.61 -12.32
N SER A 486 -47.67 -23.48 -12.27
CA SER A 486 -48.41 -22.46 -13.01
C SER A 486 -49.59 -21.94 -12.19
N ILE A 487 -49.81 -20.63 -12.26
CA ILE A 487 -51.00 -19.94 -11.73
C ILE A 487 -52.24 -20.26 -12.59
N VAL A 488 -52.05 -20.65 -13.86
CA VAL A 488 -53.11 -21.08 -14.80
C VAL A 488 -52.99 -22.58 -15.06
N THR A 489 -53.97 -23.34 -14.60
CA THR A 489 -54.09 -24.78 -14.89
C THR A 489 -55.32 -25.04 -15.75
N THR A 490 -55.41 -26.23 -16.37
CA THR A 490 -56.63 -26.71 -17.03
C THR A 490 -57.84 -26.86 -16.09
N ALA A 491 -57.61 -26.85 -14.77
CA ALA A 491 -58.64 -26.82 -13.73
C ALA A 491 -58.91 -25.40 -13.17
N GLY A 492 -58.44 -24.34 -13.85
CA GLY A 492 -58.66 -22.94 -13.49
C GLY A 492 -57.44 -22.23 -12.89
N ARG A 493 -57.65 -21.01 -12.40
CA ARG A 493 -56.64 -20.21 -11.70
C ARG A 493 -56.52 -20.63 -10.24
N LYS A 494 -55.30 -20.84 -9.75
CA LYS A 494 -55.02 -20.98 -8.31
C LYS A 494 -54.63 -19.63 -7.73
N GLY A 495 -55.18 -19.28 -6.57
CA GLY A 495 -54.85 -18.06 -5.83
C GLY A 495 -54.35 -18.40 -4.44
N LEU A 496 -53.40 -17.63 -3.91
CA LEU A 496 -53.10 -17.66 -2.48
C LEU A 496 -54.21 -16.91 -1.77
N VAL A 497 -54.96 -17.58 -0.91
CA VAL A 497 -56.03 -16.97 -0.11
C VAL A 497 -55.49 -16.76 1.30
N ILE A 498 -55.47 -15.49 1.73
CA ILE A 498 -55.18 -15.11 3.11
C ILE A 498 -56.53 -14.95 3.80
N SER A 499 -56.95 -15.98 4.53
CA SER A 499 -58.25 -16.02 5.21
C SER A 499 -58.09 -15.69 6.69
N ALA A 500 -58.58 -14.52 7.09
CA ALA A 500 -58.78 -14.18 8.50
C ALA A 500 -60.22 -14.57 8.90
N SER A 501 -60.40 -15.68 9.62
CA SER A 501 -61.68 -16.05 10.21
C SER A 501 -61.50 -17.02 11.39
N PRO A 502 -62.25 -16.90 12.51
CA PRO A 502 -63.27 -15.88 12.81
C PRO A 502 -62.82 -14.82 13.84
N ALA A 503 -63.54 -13.69 13.84
CA ALA A 503 -63.53 -12.57 14.80
C ALA A 503 -62.30 -11.61 14.80
N PRO A 504 -62.52 -10.28 14.98
CA PRO A 504 -61.48 -9.26 14.84
C PRO A 504 -60.64 -9.01 16.12
N THR A 505 -60.54 -10.01 17.00
CA THR A 505 -59.90 -9.86 18.34
C THR A 505 -58.67 -10.74 18.55
N THR A 506 -58.29 -11.56 17.56
CA THR A 506 -57.06 -12.37 17.57
C THR A 506 -56.18 -12.03 16.37
N THR A 507 -54.90 -11.73 16.62
CA THR A 507 -53.97 -11.17 15.62
C THR A 507 -53.33 -12.24 14.73
N THR A 508 -54.11 -13.21 14.25
CA THR A 508 -53.63 -14.41 13.55
C THR A 508 -54.55 -14.77 12.39
N ALA A 509 -54.10 -14.52 11.16
CA ALA A 509 -54.73 -15.04 9.94
C ALA A 509 -54.02 -16.32 9.48
N SER A 510 -54.76 -17.23 8.84
CA SER A 510 -54.17 -18.37 8.13
C SER A 510 -53.95 -18.01 6.65
N THR A 511 -52.91 -18.60 6.07
CA THR A 511 -52.61 -18.53 4.64
C THR A 511 -52.77 -19.92 4.05
N GLU A 512 -53.62 -20.10 3.04
CA GLU A 512 -53.78 -21.39 2.36
C GLU A 512 -53.84 -21.23 0.84
N TRP A 513 -53.24 -22.18 0.13
CA TRP A 513 -53.32 -22.28 -1.34
C TRP A 513 -54.64 -22.90 -1.78
N SER A 514 -55.72 -22.15 -1.64
CA SER A 514 -57.04 -22.57 -2.10
C SER A 514 -57.09 -22.66 -3.63
N VAL A 515 -57.66 -23.75 -4.14
CA VAL A 515 -58.10 -23.80 -5.54
C VAL A 515 -59.31 -22.87 -5.65
N LEU A 516 -59.27 -21.90 -6.56
CA LEU A 516 -60.42 -21.05 -6.83
C LEU A 516 -61.49 -21.88 -7.57
N LYS A 517 -62.29 -22.60 -6.79
CA LYS A 517 -63.25 -23.60 -7.25
C LYS A 517 -64.40 -22.94 -8.00
N ALA A 518 -64.28 -22.88 -9.33
CA ALA A 518 -65.41 -22.64 -10.21
C ALA A 518 -66.37 -23.85 -10.15
N TYR A 519 -67.51 -23.66 -9.48
CA TYR A 519 -68.69 -24.53 -9.52
C TYR A 519 -69.76 -23.87 -10.41
N THR A 520 -70.60 -24.65 -11.09
CA THR A 520 -71.36 -24.21 -12.29
C THR A 520 -72.37 -25.33 -12.72
N VAL A 521 -73.34 -25.16 -13.64
CA VAL A 521 -74.59 -26.02 -13.69
C VAL A 521 -75.02 -26.55 -15.09
N THR A 522 -74.99 -27.87 -15.35
CA THR A 522 -75.36 -28.42 -16.68
C THR A 522 -76.84 -28.41 -17.01
N GLY A 523 -77.25 -27.43 -17.82
CA GLY A 523 -78.27 -27.61 -18.86
C GLY A 523 -79.72 -27.87 -18.40
N VAL A 524 -80.06 -27.59 -17.15
CA VAL A 524 -81.41 -27.82 -16.62
C VAL A 524 -82.43 -26.92 -17.32
N THR A 525 -83.23 -27.50 -18.22
CA THR A 525 -84.28 -26.80 -18.97
C THR A 525 -85.65 -27.03 -18.33
N ALA A 526 -86.22 -26.00 -17.70
CA ALA A 526 -87.49 -26.11 -16.97
C ALA A 526 -88.72 -26.13 -17.88
N THR A 527 -89.06 -27.29 -18.44
CA THR A 527 -90.20 -27.47 -19.37
C THR A 527 -91.55 -27.73 -18.69
N ALA A 528 -91.55 -28.29 -17.47
CA ALA A 528 -92.75 -28.74 -16.75
C ALA A 528 -93.25 -27.72 -15.70
N ALA A 529 -94.51 -27.87 -15.25
CA ALA A 529 -95.16 -26.98 -14.28
C ALA A 529 -94.45 -26.93 -12.91
N THR A 530 -93.81 -28.04 -12.52
CA THR A 530 -92.91 -28.13 -11.37
C THR A 530 -91.59 -28.75 -11.83
N THR A 531 -90.49 -28.01 -11.67
CA THR A 531 -89.13 -28.51 -11.99
C THR A 531 -88.27 -28.41 -10.74
N ASN A 532 -87.86 -29.55 -10.18
CA ASN A 532 -86.94 -29.59 -9.04
C ASN A 532 -85.49 -29.69 -9.54
N ILE A 533 -84.63 -28.79 -9.09
CA ILE A 533 -83.20 -28.78 -9.39
C ILE A 533 -82.47 -29.34 -8.17
N ALA A 534 -81.98 -30.58 -8.30
CA ALA A 534 -81.29 -31.28 -7.22
C ALA A 534 -79.85 -30.78 -7.05
N ALA A 535 -79.33 -30.75 -5.81
CA ALA A 535 -77.99 -30.26 -5.50
C ALA A 535 -76.88 -30.89 -6.37
N ALA A 536 -76.99 -32.20 -6.65
CA ALA A 536 -76.05 -32.92 -7.50
C ALA A 536 -75.98 -32.41 -8.96
N SER A 537 -77.01 -31.71 -9.46
CA SER A 537 -77.00 -31.09 -10.79
C SER A 537 -76.30 -29.72 -10.83
N LEU A 538 -76.09 -29.08 -9.67
CA LEU A 538 -75.50 -27.74 -9.54
C LEU A 538 -73.95 -27.75 -9.50
N ASN A 539 -73.30 -28.71 -10.18
CA ASN A 539 -71.88 -29.07 -9.97
C ASN A 539 -70.82 -28.58 -11.00
N ALA A 540 -70.80 -28.74 -12.34
CA ALA A 540 -71.50 -29.54 -13.37
C ALA A 540 -71.44 -28.82 -14.77
N ASP A 541 -71.26 -27.49 -14.75
CA ASP A 541 -71.07 -26.49 -15.83
C ASP A 541 -72.25 -25.91 -16.65
N GLN A 542 -72.31 -24.57 -16.70
CA GLN A 542 -73.21 -23.58 -17.35
C GLN A 542 -74.11 -22.78 -16.37
N PRO A 543 -74.64 -21.60 -16.75
CA PRO A 543 -75.75 -20.97 -16.02
C PRO A 543 -77.05 -21.77 -16.15
N VAL A 544 -77.93 -21.68 -15.15
CA VAL A 544 -79.27 -22.27 -15.23
C VAL A 544 -80.12 -21.47 -16.22
N LYS A 545 -80.32 -22.03 -17.43
CA LYS A 545 -81.09 -21.42 -18.51
C LYS A 545 -82.57 -21.73 -18.38
N ILE A 546 -83.33 -20.78 -17.83
CA ILE A 546 -84.78 -20.89 -17.75
C ILE A 546 -85.36 -20.44 -19.10
N ASN A 547 -85.82 -21.41 -19.90
CA ASN A 547 -86.58 -21.19 -21.14
C ASN A 547 -88.08 -21.17 -20.81
N PRO A 548 -88.74 -20.00 -20.67
CA PRO A 548 -90.19 -19.95 -20.63
C PRO A 548 -90.75 -20.34 -22.00
N ASN A 549 -91.63 -21.34 -22.06
CA ASN A 549 -92.21 -21.82 -23.32
C ASN A 549 -93.26 -20.86 -23.94
N ASN A 550 -93.21 -19.57 -23.60
CA ASN A 550 -94.15 -18.51 -23.99
C ASN A 550 -95.64 -18.83 -23.72
N THR A 551 -95.93 -19.72 -22.76
CA THR A 551 -97.29 -19.95 -22.24
C THR A 551 -97.36 -19.46 -20.79
N PRO A 552 -98.26 -18.51 -20.45
CA PRO A 552 -98.46 -18.06 -19.08
C PRO A 552 -98.97 -19.19 -18.18
N ALA A 553 -98.09 -19.71 -17.32
CA ALA A 553 -98.40 -20.73 -16.34
C ALA A 553 -97.58 -20.48 -15.07
N ASN A 554 -98.21 -20.64 -13.89
CA ASN A 554 -97.54 -20.51 -12.60
C ASN A 554 -96.59 -21.69 -12.36
N ARG A 555 -95.42 -21.66 -13.01
CA ARG A 555 -94.38 -22.67 -12.84
C ARG A 555 -93.59 -22.41 -11.56
N ARG A 556 -93.44 -23.43 -10.72
CA ARG A 556 -92.50 -23.39 -9.58
C ARG A 556 -91.23 -24.16 -9.94
N ILE A 557 -90.10 -23.46 -9.92
CA ILE A 557 -88.77 -24.07 -9.92
C ILE A 557 -88.33 -24.18 -8.46
N THR A 558 -87.95 -25.37 -8.03
CA THR A 558 -87.42 -25.60 -6.68
C THR A 558 -85.92 -25.77 -6.76
N LEU A 559 -85.15 -24.81 -6.24
CA LEU A 559 -83.74 -25.06 -5.91
C LEU A 559 -83.69 -25.89 -4.62
N SER A 560 -82.89 -26.94 -4.59
CA SER A 560 -82.55 -27.57 -3.31
C SER A 560 -81.73 -26.62 -2.42
N ASN A 561 -81.68 -26.91 -1.13
CA ASN A 561 -80.64 -26.40 -0.24
C ASN A 561 -79.25 -26.72 -0.84
N GLY A 562 -78.28 -25.84 -0.60
CA GLY A 562 -76.90 -26.05 -1.06
C GLY A 562 -76.22 -27.21 -0.35
N SER A 563 -75.32 -27.90 -1.06
CA SER A 563 -74.54 -29.02 -0.50
C SER A 563 -73.38 -28.57 0.39
N THR A 564 -72.93 -27.33 0.21
CA THR A 564 -71.84 -26.70 0.98
C THR A 564 -72.15 -25.22 1.18
N ASP A 565 -71.60 -24.65 2.25
CA ASP A 565 -71.63 -23.20 2.47
C ASP A 565 -70.91 -22.45 1.34
N GLY A 566 -71.37 -21.26 1.00
CA GLY A 566 -70.81 -20.44 -0.08
C GLY A 566 -71.09 -20.94 -1.51
N MET A 567 -71.98 -21.91 -1.70
CA MET A 567 -72.30 -22.44 -3.05
C MET A 567 -73.00 -21.37 -3.91
N VAL A 568 -72.42 -21.03 -5.06
CA VAL A 568 -72.93 -19.98 -5.97
C VAL A 568 -73.82 -20.58 -7.06
N VAL A 569 -74.95 -19.94 -7.36
CA VAL A 569 -75.79 -20.23 -8.54
C VAL A 569 -76.17 -18.92 -9.23
N THR A 570 -75.93 -18.83 -10.54
CA THR A 570 -76.47 -17.74 -11.37
C THR A 570 -77.57 -18.27 -12.29
N LEU A 571 -78.75 -17.66 -12.19
CA LEU A 571 -79.89 -17.90 -13.08
C LEU A 571 -79.82 -16.89 -14.23
N TYR A 572 -80.03 -17.34 -15.47
CA TYR A 572 -80.15 -16.47 -16.65
C TYR A 572 -81.47 -16.79 -17.38
N VAL A 573 -82.20 -15.74 -17.75
CA VAL A 573 -83.46 -15.87 -18.49
C VAL A 573 -83.19 -15.73 -19.99
N TYR A 574 -83.66 -16.71 -20.77
CA TYR A 574 -83.38 -16.78 -22.21
C TYR A 574 -84.61 -17.23 -23.01
N ASN A 575 -84.76 -16.71 -24.23
CA ASN A 575 -85.94 -16.87 -25.09
C ASN A 575 -87.28 -16.38 -24.48
N ALA A 576 -87.24 -15.47 -23.52
CA ALA A 576 -88.45 -14.85 -22.97
C ALA A 576 -89.02 -13.79 -23.94
N THR A 577 -90.31 -13.90 -24.25
CA THR A 577 -91.08 -12.78 -24.83
C THR A 577 -91.48 -11.79 -23.73
N ALA A 578 -91.80 -10.54 -24.12
CA ALA A 578 -92.20 -9.50 -23.18
C ALA A 578 -93.38 -9.96 -22.29
N GLY A 579 -93.22 -9.87 -20.97
CA GLY A 579 -94.20 -10.34 -19.98
C GLY A 579 -94.07 -11.83 -19.57
N ASN A 580 -93.26 -12.63 -20.27
CA ASN A 580 -93.02 -14.05 -19.96
C ASN A 580 -91.67 -14.29 -19.25
N GLY A 581 -91.26 -13.38 -18.37
CA GLY A 581 -90.03 -13.49 -17.57
C GLY A 581 -90.12 -14.46 -16.38
N VAL A 582 -89.10 -14.45 -15.52
CA VAL A 582 -89.02 -15.25 -14.29
C VAL A 582 -89.19 -14.35 -13.07
N ARG A 583 -90.24 -14.59 -12.28
CA ARG A 583 -90.44 -13.97 -10.96
C ARG A 583 -89.86 -14.84 -9.84
N LEU A 584 -88.94 -14.28 -9.09
CA LEU A 584 -88.46 -14.82 -7.81
C LEU A 584 -89.23 -14.17 -6.67
N TYR A 585 -89.85 -14.99 -5.82
CA TYR A 585 -90.72 -14.53 -4.75
C TYR A 585 -89.91 -14.25 -3.48
N GLY A 586 -89.74 -12.97 -3.14
CA GLY A 586 -88.93 -12.53 -1.98
C GLY A 586 -89.54 -12.82 -0.62
N ALA A 587 -90.75 -13.40 -0.60
CA ALA A 587 -91.42 -13.91 0.59
C ALA A 587 -91.20 -15.42 0.82
N ASP A 588 -90.40 -16.11 -0.01
CA ASP A 588 -90.02 -17.49 0.24
C ASP A 588 -89.07 -17.58 1.45
N ALA A 589 -89.30 -18.55 2.34
CA ALA A 589 -88.52 -18.69 3.57
C ALA A 589 -87.03 -18.95 3.30
N ASN A 590 -86.71 -19.60 2.19
CA ASN A 590 -85.37 -20.08 1.84
C ASN A 590 -84.61 -19.10 0.91
N LEU A 591 -85.14 -17.89 0.68
CA LEU A 591 -84.57 -16.88 -0.20
C LEU A 591 -84.44 -15.53 0.53
N ALA A 592 -83.36 -14.80 0.27
CA ALA A 592 -83.12 -13.44 0.75
C ALA A 592 -82.67 -12.56 -0.43
N LEU A 593 -83.61 -11.80 -0.99
CA LEU A 593 -83.35 -10.87 -2.10
C LEU A 593 -82.84 -9.52 -1.58
N ALA A 594 -81.98 -8.87 -2.38
CA ALA A 594 -81.46 -7.54 -2.12
C ALA A 594 -82.54 -6.49 -2.42
N GLY A 595 -83.27 -6.08 -1.38
CA GLY A 595 -84.45 -5.24 -1.48
C GLY A 595 -85.73 -6.09 -1.65
N ALA A 596 -86.67 -5.96 -0.71
CA ALA A 596 -87.74 -6.93 -0.53
C ALA A 596 -89.05 -6.55 -1.24
N ALA A 597 -89.42 -7.34 -2.24
CA ALA A 597 -90.78 -7.88 -2.39
C ALA A 597 -90.74 -9.12 -3.30
N ASN A 598 -90.34 -8.91 -4.55
CA ASN A 598 -90.05 -9.93 -5.56
C ASN A 598 -88.93 -9.41 -6.46
N ALA A 599 -88.24 -10.29 -7.19
CA ALA A 599 -87.37 -9.90 -8.30
C ALA A 599 -87.93 -10.46 -9.61
N ASP A 600 -88.21 -9.58 -10.57
CA ASP A 600 -88.63 -9.95 -11.92
C ASP A 600 -87.43 -9.88 -12.87
N LEU A 601 -87.18 -10.98 -13.58
CA LEU A 601 -86.09 -11.14 -14.54
C LEU A 601 -86.68 -11.33 -15.94
N ASN A 602 -86.35 -10.43 -16.86
CA ASN A 602 -86.80 -10.41 -18.25
C ASN A 602 -85.77 -11.09 -19.16
N GLN A 603 -86.00 -11.04 -20.47
CA GLN A 603 -85.06 -11.54 -21.47
C GLN A 603 -83.64 -10.98 -21.26
N LEU A 604 -82.65 -11.87 -21.16
CA LEU A 604 -81.24 -11.63 -20.84
C LEU A 604 -80.90 -11.18 -19.41
N ASP A 605 -81.88 -10.86 -18.56
CA ASP A 605 -81.62 -10.53 -17.16
C ASP A 605 -81.06 -11.75 -16.39
N SER A 606 -80.26 -11.48 -15.36
CA SER A 606 -79.63 -12.52 -14.54
C SER A 606 -79.55 -12.14 -13.07
N ILE A 607 -79.48 -13.16 -12.20
CA ILE A 607 -79.31 -13.00 -10.75
C ILE A 607 -78.35 -14.06 -10.23
N THR A 608 -77.43 -13.65 -9.35
CA THR A 608 -76.50 -14.55 -8.66
C THR A 608 -76.88 -14.66 -7.19
N LEU A 609 -77.09 -15.90 -6.76
CA LEU A 609 -77.44 -16.29 -5.41
C LEU A 609 -76.28 -17.09 -4.79
N VAL A 610 -76.06 -16.94 -3.49
CA VAL A 610 -75.13 -17.75 -2.68
C VAL A 610 -75.89 -18.47 -1.59
N TRP A 611 -75.62 -19.76 -1.42
CA TRP A 611 -76.15 -20.52 -0.29
C TRP A 611 -75.35 -20.22 0.99
N ASP A 612 -76.04 -19.76 2.03
CA ASP A 612 -75.53 -19.66 3.40
C ASP A 612 -76.12 -20.79 4.26
N ASN A 613 -75.24 -21.65 4.78
CA ASN A 613 -75.61 -22.74 5.69
C ASN A 613 -76.12 -22.23 7.05
N THR A 614 -75.76 -21.01 7.46
CA THR A 614 -76.07 -20.44 8.78
C THR A 614 -77.52 -20.00 8.87
N SER A 615 -78.00 -19.23 7.88
CA SER A 615 -79.42 -18.87 7.77
C SER A 615 -80.25 -19.91 7.05
N THR A 616 -79.61 -20.89 6.38
CA THR A 616 -80.24 -21.89 5.50
C THR A 616 -81.01 -21.26 4.33
N LYS A 617 -80.42 -20.23 3.70
CA LYS A 617 -81.02 -19.46 2.60
C LYS A 617 -80.09 -19.30 1.40
N TRP A 618 -80.72 -19.12 0.25
CA TRP A 618 -80.13 -18.48 -0.91
C TRP A 618 -80.16 -16.95 -0.73
N ILE A 619 -79.00 -16.32 -0.65
CA ILE A 619 -78.81 -14.87 -0.50
C ILE A 619 -78.43 -14.27 -1.86
N GLU A 620 -79.11 -13.22 -2.31
CA GLU A 620 -78.74 -12.48 -3.50
C GLU A 620 -77.43 -11.69 -3.28
N ILE A 621 -76.44 -11.92 -4.14
CA ILE A 621 -75.16 -11.19 -4.14
C ILE A 621 -74.96 -10.29 -5.36
N GLY A 622 -75.87 -10.35 -6.35
CA GLY A 622 -75.84 -9.45 -7.50
C GLY A 622 -76.90 -9.80 -8.56
N ARG A 623 -77.27 -8.80 -9.36
CA ARG A 623 -78.29 -8.88 -10.42
C ARG A 623 -77.85 -8.04 -11.62
N SER A 624 -78.08 -8.51 -12.84
CA SER A 624 -77.92 -7.72 -14.07
C SER A 624 -79.27 -7.57 -14.77
N ALA A 625 -79.49 -6.39 -15.35
CA ALA A 625 -80.60 -6.12 -16.25
C ALA A 625 -80.01 -5.93 -17.65
N ASN A 626 -80.18 -6.95 -18.50
CA ASN A 626 -79.34 -7.22 -19.69
C ASN A 626 -77.83 -7.15 -19.37
#